data_AF-A0A6J6BZ05-F1
#
_entry.id   AF-A0A6J6BZ05-F1
#
_cell.length_a   1.000
_cell.length_b   1.000
_cell.length_c   1.000
_cell.angle_alpha   90.00
_cell.angle_beta   90.00
_cell.angle_gamma   90.00
#
_symmetry.space_group_name_H-M   'P 1'
#
loop_
_entity.id
_entity.type
_entity.pdbx_description
1 polymer ?
#
loop_
_entity_poly.entity_id
_entity_poly.type
_entity_poly.pdbx_seq_one_letter_code
_entity_poly.pdbx_strand_id
1 'polypeptide(L)'
;MSVIKHRQVLPSWLAAQLLGSSKFDRDLLIFQLVELGWTQTAVGDAISMSREGVRQVHKKMSGVLGGSPAPSHAPLPLPPERPVKPKKTYTVPSDSTLDRLRLLMPIAQKVRGKGKSYRKEAEEFTALLNHAHKIEGVSIARLSKLLGVTHGAIRFRLCRYGYLKPVSGKSMVFNPISLENRFS
;
A
#
# COMPACT_ATOMS: atom_id res chain seq x y z
N MET A 1 -5.45 3.68 -19.43
CA MET A 1 -4.87 2.84 -18.36
C MET A 1 -3.64 3.55 -17.81
N SER A 2 -3.50 3.70 -16.49
CA SER A 2 -2.30 4.34 -15.92
C SER A 2 -1.16 3.32 -15.92
N VAL A 3 0.00 3.68 -16.46
CA VAL A 3 1.18 2.82 -16.60
C VAL A 3 2.27 3.32 -15.66
N ILE A 4 2.88 2.43 -14.87
CA ILE A 4 3.99 2.79 -13.99
C ILE A 4 5.29 2.80 -14.80
N LYS A 5 5.85 3.98 -15.01
CA LYS A 5 7.18 4.17 -15.60
C LYS A 5 8.27 4.05 -14.53
N HIS A 6 8.53 2.84 -14.02
CA HIS A 6 9.57 2.59 -13.01
C HIS A 6 10.30 1.26 -13.27
N ARG A 7 11.65 1.28 -13.12
CA ARG A 7 12.57 0.13 -13.31
C ARG A 7 12.49 -0.42 -14.73
N GLN A 8 12.40 0.47 -15.70
CA GLN A 8 12.62 0.13 -17.10
C GLN A 8 14.11 -0.11 -17.31
N VAL A 9 14.45 -1.05 -18.18
CA VAL A 9 15.83 -1.36 -18.56
C VAL A 9 15.86 -1.38 -20.08
N LEU A 10 16.78 -0.63 -20.69
CA LEU A 10 16.95 -0.66 -22.13
C LEU A 10 17.50 -2.02 -22.57
N PRO A 11 17.05 -2.55 -23.72
CA PRO A 11 17.68 -3.72 -24.31
C PRO A 11 19.19 -3.52 -24.53
N SER A 12 19.97 -4.57 -24.34
CA SER A 12 21.44 -4.53 -24.44
C SER A 12 21.94 -4.03 -25.80
N TRP A 13 21.26 -4.40 -26.89
CA TRP A 13 21.60 -3.94 -28.24
C TRP A 13 21.43 -2.43 -28.41
N LEU A 14 20.41 -1.84 -27.78
CA LEU A 14 20.12 -0.41 -27.86
C LEU A 14 21.11 0.39 -26.98
N ALA A 15 21.50 -0.16 -25.84
CA ALA A 15 22.58 0.40 -25.02
C ALA A 15 23.91 0.41 -25.79
N ALA A 16 24.25 -0.69 -26.48
CA ALA A 16 25.43 -0.77 -27.32
C ALA A 16 25.39 0.25 -28.48
N GLN A 17 24.23 0.45 -29.10
CA GLN A 17 24.03 1.46 -30.14
C GLN A 17 24.27 2.88 -29.60
N LEU A 18 23.77 3.21 -28.41
CA LEU A 18 24.00 4.52 -27.78
C LEU A 18 25.49 4.76 -27.45
N LEU A 19 26.23 3.72 -27.05
CA LEU A 19 27.66 3.81 -26.75
C LEU A 19 28.53 3.92 -28.01
N GLY A 20 28.13 3.25 -29.10
CA GLY A 20 28.87 3.24 -30.36
C GLY A 20 28.56 4.39 -31.33
N SER A 21 27.55 5.20 -31.03
CA SER A 21 27.10 6.30 -31.91
C SER A 21 27.94 7.56 -31.74
N SER A 22 27.95 8.41 -32.79
CA SER A 22 28.52 9.76 -32.69
C SER A 22 27.79 10.59 -31.62
N LYS A 23 28.41 11.68 -31.14
CA LYS A 23 27.79 12.55 -30.13
C LYS A 23 26.42 13.06 -30.57
N PHE A 24 26.27 13.45 -31.83
CA PHE A 24 25.02 13.96 -32.36
C PHE A 24 23.96 12.84 -32.47
N ASP A 25 24.33 11.69 -33.02
CA ASP A 25 23.41 10.56 -33.20
C ASP A 25 22.94 9.99 -31.86
N ARG A 26 23.84 9.93 -30.88
CA ARG A 26 23.52 9.54 -29.51
C ARG A 26 22.51 10.51 -28.88
N ASP A 27 22.76 11.81 -29.00
CA ASP A 27 21.87 12.84 -28.44
C ASP A 27 20.48 12.79 -29.13
N LEU A 28 20.44 12.51 -30.44
CA LEU A 28 19.20 12.28 -31.21
C LEU A 28 18.46 11.00 -30.75
N LEU A 29 19.17 9.88 -30.55
CA LEU A 29 18.58 8.64 -30.04
C LEU A 29 18.03 8.81 -28.62
N ILE A 30 18.75 9.52 -27.74
CA ILE A 30 18.26 9.88 -26.40
C ILE A 30 16.95 10.65 -26.49
N PHE A 31 16.88 11.63 -27.39
CA PHE A 31 15.66 12.40 -27.62
C PHE A 31 14.50 11.49 -28.07
N GLN A 32 14.70 10.67 -29.09
CA GLN A 32 13.67 9.74 -29.59
C GLN A 32 13.18 8.76 -28.53
N LEU A 33 14.07 8.19 -27.71
CA LEU A 33 13.68 7.25 -26.66
C LEU A 33 12.82 7.90 -25.57
N VAL A 34 13.16 9.13 -25.17
CA VAL A 34 12.36 9.88 -24.18
C VAL A 34 10.99 10.23 -24.74
N GLU A 35 10.90 10.64 -26.02
CA GLU A 35 9.62 10.91 -26.70
C GLU A 35 8.76 9.64 -26.84
N LEU A 36 9.37 8.47 -27.05
CA LEU A 36 8.70 7.17 -27.04
C LEU A 36 8.27 6.70 -25.63
N GLY A 37 8.54 7.52 -24.60
CA GLY A 37 8.06 7.30 -23.24
C GLY A 37 9.00 6.51 -22.34
N TRP A 38 10.23 6.23 -22.77
CA TRP A 38 11.26 5.68 -21.89
C TRP A 38 11.62 6.66 -20.77
N THR A 39 11.88 6.12 -19.58
CA THR A 39 12.37 6.95 -18.47
C THR A 39 13.80 7.43 -18.71
N GLN A 40 14.07 8.70 -18.39
CA GLN A 40 15.41 9.28 -18.42
C GLN A 40 16.42 8.49 -17.57
N THR A 41 15.97 7.90 -16.46
CA THR A 41 16.80 7.01 -15.64
C THR A 41 17.22 5.76 -16.40
N ALA A 42 16.29 5.05 -17.06
CA ALA A 42 16.64 3.87 -17.84
C ALA A 42 17.65 4.19 -18.94
N VAL A 43 17.44 5.30 -19.66
CA VAL A 43 18.36 5.77 -20.70
C VAL A 43 19.73 6.11 -20.11
N GLY A 44 19.76 6.82 -18.98
CA GLY A 44 21.01 7.21 -18.32
C GLY A 44 21.81 6.02 -17.79
N ASP A 45 21.13 5.07 -17.14
CA ASP A 45 21.74 3.85 -16.59
C ASP A 45 22.41 3.01 -17.70
N ALA A 46 21.84 3.00 -18.91
CA ALA A 46 22.38 2.24 -20.05
C ALA A 46 23.72 2.78 -20.58
N ILE A 47 24.04 4.06 -20.33
CA ILE A 47 25.27 4.72 -20.83
C ILE A 47 26.06 5.43 -19.73
N SER A 48 25.82 5.07 -18.46
CA SER A 48 26.47 5.66 -17.29
C SER A 48 26.34 7.20 -17.22
N MET A 49 25.23 7.74 -17.71
CA MET A 49 24.92 9.17 -17.65
C MET A 49 23.88 9.43 -16.55
N SER A 50 24.06 10.52 -15.81
CA SER A 50 23.06 10.91 -14.81
C SER A 50 21.72 11.22 -15.48
N ARG A 51 20.62 10.97 -14.76
CA ARG A 51 19.26 11.34 -15.21
C ARG A 51 19.18 12.81 -15.63
N GLU A 52 19.87 13.70 -14.90
CA GLU A 52 19.91 15.13 -15.20
C GLU A 52 20.67 15.42 -16.50
N GLY A 53 21.77 14.70 -16.78
CA GLY A 53 22.46 14.78 -18.06
C GLY A 53 21.57 14.39 -19.24
N VAL A 54 20.81 13.29 -19.09
CA VAL A 54 19.81 12.87 -20.09
C VAL A 54 18.75 13.96 -20.30
N ARG A 55 18.27 14.60 -19.22
CA ARG A 55 17.31 15.70 -19.28
C ARG A 55 17.86 16.92 -20.05
N GLN A 56 19.12 17.28 -19.81
CA GLN A 56 19.77 18.40 -20.51
C GLN A 56 19.93 18.12 -22.01
N VAL A 57 20.34 16.89 -22.38
CA VAL A 57 20.43 16.44 -23.77
C VAL A 57 19.06 16.50 -24.44
N HIS A 58 18.03 15.95 -23.80
CA HIS A 58 16.65 15.99 -24.30
C HIS A 58 16.16 17.42 -24.52
N LYS A 59 16.36 18.31 -23.53
CA LYS A 59 15.97 19.73 -23.65
C LYS A 59 16.71 20.44 -24.80
N LYS A 60 18.01 20.17 -24.96
CA LYS A 60 18.81 20.73 -26.05
C LYS A 60 18.30 20.27 -27.40
N MET A 61 18.10 18.96 -27.59
CA MET A 61 17.62 18.39 -28.86
C MET A 61 16.17 18.79 -29.17
N SER A 62 15.32 18.94 -28.15
CA SER A 62 13.96 19.49 -28.30
C SER A 62 13.99 20.90 -28.90
N GLY A 63 14.91 21.76 -28.45
CA GLY A 63 15.11 23.09 -29.01
C GLY A 63 15.67 23.11 -30.44
N VAL A 64 16.49 22.12 -30.81
CA VAL A 64 17.06 21.99 -32.16
C VAL A 64 16.05 21.44 -33.16
N LEU A 65 15.23 20.46 -32.75
CA LEU A 65 14.30 19.73 -33.61
C LEU A 65 12.87 20.29 -33.58
N GLY A 66 12.64 21.41 -32.90
CA GLY A 66 11.32 22.03 -32.79
C GLY A 66 10.27 21.15 -32.09
N GLY A 67 10.71 20.21 -31.24
CA GLY A 67 9.83 19.29 -30.51
C GLY A 67 9.23 18.14 -31.32
N SER A 68 9.58 17.98 -32.60
CA SER A 68 9.14 16.83 -33.40
C SER A 68 10.27 15.80 -33.55
N PRO A 69 10.04 14.51 -33.27
CA PRO A 69 11.04 13.48 -33.54
C PRO A 69 11.33 13.40 -35.04
N ALA A 70 12.58 13.65 -35.42
CA ALA A 70 13.05 13.34 -36.77
C ALA A 70 12.77 11.86 -37.09
N PRO A 71 12.36 11.53 -38.32
CA PRO A 71 12.03 10.16 -38.70
C PRO A 71 13.27 9.27 -38.50
N SER A 72 13.19 8.36 -37.53
CA SER A 72 14.22 7.35 -37.33
C SER A 72 14.10 6.31 -38.44
N HIS A 73 15.21 5.96 -39.09
CA HIS A 73 15.24 4.92 -40.13
C HIS A 73 15.10 3.49 -39.56
N ALA A 74 15.08 3.32 -38.23
CA ALA A 74 14.90 2.02 -37.58
C ALA A 74 13.80 2.07 -36.50
N PRO A 75 12.94 1.04 -36.39
CA PRO A 75 11.91 0.99 -35.36
C PRO A 75 12.55 0.81 -33.98
N LEU A 76 12.43 1.82 -33.13
CA LEU A 76 12.86 1.76 -31.73
C LEU A 76 11.83 0.98 -30.88
N PRO A 77 12.27 0.20 -29.88
CA PRO A 77 11.37 -0.55 -29.02
C PRO A 77 10.57 0.39 -28.12
N LEU A 78 9.30 0.05 -27.86
CA LEU A 78 8.49 0.72 -26.85
C LEU A 78 8.92 0.27 -25.44
N PRO A 79 8.80 1.15 -24.44
CA PRO A 79 9.11 0.78 -23.06
C PRO A 79 8.14 -0.30 -22.54
N PRO A 80 8.61 -1.24 -21.69
CA PRO A 80 7.72 -2.23 -21.10
C PRO A 80 6.71 -1.55 -20.18
N GLU A 81 5.43 -1.80 -20.41
CA GLU A 81 4.34 -1.31 -19.56
C GLU A 81 4.16 -2.23 -18.35
N ARG A 82 4.08 -1.65 -17.15
CA ARG A 82 3.69 -2.38 -15.94
C ARG A 82 2.26 -1.98 -15.55
N PRO A 83 1.34 -2.95 -15.39
CA PRO A 83 -0.01 -2.64 -14.97
C PRO A 83 0.01 -2.03 -13.56
N VAL A 84 -0.70 -0.92 -13.38
CA VAL A 84 -0.97 -0.38 -12.05
C VAL A 84 -1.80 -1.41 -11.28
N LYS A 85 -1.30 -1.83 -10.12
CA LYS A 85 -2.10 -2.67 -9.21
C LYS A 85 -3.35 -1.89 -8.81
N PRO A 86 -4.56 -2.48 -8.91
CA PRO A 86 -5.77 -1.79 -8.49
C PRO A 86 -5.68 -1.42 -7.00
N LYS A 87 -6.27 -0.28 -6.64
CA LYS A 87 -6.40 0.11 -5.22
C LYS A 87 -7.22 -0.95 -4.50
N LYS A 88 -6.74 -1.40 -3.33
CA LYS A 88 -7.49 -2.35 -2.51
C LYS A 88 -8.72 -1.64 -1.93
N THR A 89 -9.91 -2.17 -2.23
CA THR A 89 -11.14 -1.82 -1.52
C THR A 89 -11.18 -2.59 -0.21
N TYR A 90 -11.42 -1.89 0.90
CA TYR A 90 -11.51 -2.49 2.22
C TYR A 90 -12.96 -2.54 2.67
N THR A 91 -13.37 -3.68 3.25
CA THR A 91 -14.63 -3.77 3.98
C THR A 91 -14.57 -2.90 5.24
N VAL A 92 -15.66 -2.20 5.52
CA VAL A 92 -15.83 -1.31 6.67
C VAL A 92 -17.11 -1.72 7.38
N PRO A 93 -17.19 -1.62 8.72
CA PRO A 93 -18.43 -1.90 9.42
C PRO A 93 -19.55 -0.96 8.97
N SER A 94 -20.80 -1.31 9.24
CA SER A 94 -21.90 -0.35 9.11
C SER A 94 -21.66 0.88 10.00
N ASP A 95 -22.18 2.03 9.59
CA ASP A 95 -22.03 3.27 10.36
C ASP A 95 -22.62 3.13 11.78
N SER A 96 -23.76 2.45 11.91
CA SER A 96 -24.39 2.17 13.20
C SER A 96 -23.52 1.30 14.11
N THR A 97 -22.89 0.24 13.57
CA THR A 97 -21.97 -0.62 14.32
C THR A 97 -20.74 0.17 14.74
N LEU A 98 -20.16 0.96 13.83
CA LEU A 98 -18.95 1.72 14.10
C LEU A 98 -19.18 2.81 15.16
N ASP A 99 -20.30 3.52 15.10
CA ASP A 99 -20.62 4.56 16.08
C ASP A 99 -20.93 3.96 17.45
N ARG A 100 -21.66 2.83 17.51
CA ARG A 100 -21.88 2.13 18.78
C ARG A 100 -20.57 1.62 19.37
N LEU A 101 -19.65 1.10 18.55
CA LEU A 101 -18.31 0.71 19.02
C LEU A 101 -17.54 1.90 19.61
N ARG A 102 -17.58 3.07 18.97
CA ARG A 102 -16.92 4.29 19.46
C ARG A 102 -17.50 4.77 20.79
N LEU A 103 -18.82 4.71 20.94
CA LEU A 103 -19.51 5.08 22.18
C LEU A 103 -19.17 4.12 23.34
N LEU A 104 -19.17 2.82 23.09
CA LEU A 104 -18.92 1.81 24.11
C LEU A 104 -17.44 1.73 24.51
N MET A 105 -16.51 2.02 23.59
CA MET A 105 -15.07 1.88 23.81
C MET A 105 -14.56 2.56 25.09
N PRO A 106 -14.81 3.87 25.35
CA PRO A 106 -14.32 4.51 26.58
C PRO A 106 -14.95 3.92 27.85
N ILE A 107 -16.18 3.40 27.78
CA ILE A 107 -16.86 2.76 28.91
C ILE A 107 -16.25 1.38 29.18
N ALA A 108 -16.06 0.58 28.12
CA ALA A 108 -15.44 -0.74 28.18
C ALA A 108 -13.97 -0.71 28.63
N GLN A 109 -13.30 0.44 28.51
CA GLN A 109 -11.96 0.68 29.03
C GLN A 109 -11.94 1.01 30.53
N LYS A 110 -13.06 1.39 31.15
CA LYS A 110 -13.16 1.67 32.60
C LYS A 110 -13.23 0.41 33.46
N VAL A 111 -13.46 -0.76 32.86
CA VAL A 111 -13.44 -2.03 33.59
C VAL A 111 -12.05 -2.25 34.23
N ARG A 112 -12.04 -2.45 35.55
CA ARG A 112 -10.84 -2.69 36.36
C ARG A 112 -11.05 -3.91 37.27
N GLY A 113 -10.01 -4.72 37.42
CA GLY A 113 -9.98 -5.84 38.36
C GLY A 113 -11.16 -6.81 38.21
N LYS A 114 -11.77 -7.17 39.34
CA LYS A 114 -12.92 -8.10 39.46
C LYS A 114 -14.27 -7.38 39.59
N GLY A 115 -14.31 -6.05 39.51
CA GLY A 115 -15.54 -5.28 39.68
C GLY A 115 -16.56 -5.54 38.57
N LYS A 116 -17.85 -5.43 38.92
CA LYS A 116 -19.00 -5.57 38.00
C LYS A 116 -19.34 -4.28 37.24
N SER A 117 -18.85 -3.13 37.70
CA SER A 117 -19.07 -1.84 37.04
C SER A 117 -18.59 -1.87 35.59
N TYR A 118 -19.42 -1.37 34.67
CA TYR A 118 -19.14 -1.26 33.24
C TYR A 118 -18.95 -2.60 32.49
N ARG A 119 -19.27 -3.74 33.13
CA ARG A 119 -19.11 -5.08 32.52
C ARG A 119 -20.10 -5.34 31.40
N LYS A 120 -21.34 -4.90 31.57
CA LYS A 120 -22.40 -5.02 30.55
C LYS A 120 -21.96 -4.37 29.24
N GLU A 121 -21.49 -3.13 29.32
CA GLU A 121 -21.02 -2.36 28.17
C GLU A 121 -19.74 -2.94 27.58
N ALA A 122 -18.85 -3.50 28.41
CA ALA A 122 -17.65 -4.18 27.93
C ALA A 122 -17.94 -5.50 27.20
N GLU A 123 -18.95 -6.24 27.65
CA GLU A 123 -19.45 -7.44 26.97
C GLU A 123 -20.13 -7.09 25.66
N GLU A 124 -21.02 -6.09 25.67
CA GLU A 124 -21.66 -5.56 24.46
C GLU A 124 -20.62 -5.10 23.44
N PHE A 125 -19.63 -4.31 23.86
CA PHE A 125 -18.53 -3.86 23.01
C PHE A 125 -17.79 -5.05 22.37
N THR A 126 -17.54 -6.09 23.15
CA THR A 126 -16.78 -7.26 22.65
C THR A 126 -17.62 -8.12 21.72
N ALA A 127 -18.91 -8.30 22.01
CA ALA A 127 -19.87 -8.97 21.14
C ALA A 127 -19.99 -8.23 19.80
N LEU A 128 -20.07 -6.90 19.83
CA LEU A 128 -20.17 -6.06 18.64
C LEU A 128 -18.88 -6.08 17.80
N LEU A 129 -17.70 -6.14 18.44
CA LEU A 129 -16.44 -6.39 17.73
C LEU A 129 -16.45 -7.74 17.00
N ASN A 130 -16.99 -8.77 17.63
CA ASN A 130 -17.12 -10.09 16.99
C ASN A 130 -18.13 -10.06 15.85
N HIS A 131 -19.27 -9.37 16.02
CA HIS A 131 -20.26 -9.15 14.96
C HIS A 131 -19.63 -8.49 13.73
N ALA A 132 -18.95 -7.35 13.91
CA ALA A 132 -18.28 -6.65 12.82
C ALA A 132 -17.23 -7.53 12.12
N HIS A 133 -16.54 -8.40 12.87
CA HIS A 133 -15.53 -9.29 12.31
C HIS A 133 -16.12 -10.49 11.55
N LYS A 134 -17.12 -11.16 12.12
CA LYS A 134 -17.65 -12.44 11.63
C LYS A 134 -18.83 -12.28 10.68
N ILE A 135 -19.67 -11.29 10.91
CA ILE A 135 -20.92 -11.08 10.17
C ILE A 135 -20.69 -10.03 9.09
N GLU A 136 -20.10 -8.88 9.43
CA GLU A 136 -19.83 -7.80 8.46
C GLU A 136 -18.51 -8.00 7.67
N GLY A 137 -17.78 -9.08 7.95
CA GLY A 137 -16.58 -9.45 7.20
C GLY A 137 -15.40 -8.48 7.33
N VAL A 138 -15.38 -7.66 8.38
CA VAL A 138 -14.33 -6.66 8.58
C VAL A 138 -13.12 -7.31 9.24
N SER A 139 -11.93 -7.11 8.68
CA SER A 139 -10.71 -7.62 9.31
C SER A 139 -10.42 -6.94 10.65
N ILE A 140 -9.87 -7.68 11.62
CA ILE A 140 -9.43 -7.12 12.91
C ILE A 140 -8.44 -5.97 12.73
N ALA A 141 -7.57 -6.06 11.71
CA ALA A 141 -6.61 -5.00 11.38
C ALA A 141 -7.29 -3.72 10.88
N ARG A 142 -8.47 -3.83 10.25
CA ARG A 142 -9.25 -2.66 9.86
C ARG A 142 -10.00 -2.07 11.05
N LEU A 143 -10.64 -2.91 11.87
CA LEU A 143 -11.29 -2.48 13.11
C LEU A 143 -10.32 -1.74 14.03
N SER A 144 -9.09 -2.22 14.15
CA SER A 144 -8.05 -1.59 14.98
C SER A 144 -7.71 -0.18 14.49
N LYS A 145 -7.60 0.02 13.17
CA LYS A 145 -7.37 1.34 12.56
C LYS A 145 -8.54 2.29 12.77
N LEU A 146 -9.77 1.80 12.63
CA LEU A 146 -10.99 2.62 12.78
C LEU A 146 -11.23 3.08 14.22
N LEU A 147 -10.86 2.25 15.20
CA LEU A 147 -11.04 2.52 16.62
C LEU A 147 -9.80 3.15 17.29
N GLY A 148 -8.69 3.29 16.57
CA GLY A 148 -7.45 3.85 17.13
C GLY A 148 -6.77 2.97 18.17
N VAL A 149 -6.92 1.64 18.07
CA VAL A 149 -6.34 0.67 19.02
C VAL A 149 -5.39 -0.29 18.31
N THR A 150 -4.55 -1.00 19.08
CA THR A 150 -3.66 -2.01 18.50
C THR A 150 -4.42 -3.27 18.09
N HIS A 151 -3.94 -3.94 17.05
CA HIS A 151 -4.50 -5.23 16.60
C HIS A 151 -4.48 -6.28 17.73
N GLY A 152 -3.43 -6.27 18.55
CA GLY A 152 -3.31 -7.14 19.72
C GLY A 152 -4.40 -6.89 20.75
N ALA A 153 -4.74 -5.62 21.05
CA ALA A 153 -5.75 -5.29 22.04
C ALA A 153 -7.14 -5.86 21.71
N ILE A 154 -7.55 -5.78 20.44
CA ILE A 154 -8.83 -6.38 19.99
C ILE A 154 -8.76 -7.91 20.10
N ARG A 155 -7.66 -8.53 19.64
CA ARG A 155 -7.48 -9.98 19.73
C ARG A 155 -7.52 -10.49 21.17
N PHE A 156 -6.78 -9.85 22.08
CA PHE A 156 -6.78 -10.23 23.50
C PHE A 156 -8.18 -10.16 24.07
N ARG A 157 -8.91 -9.08 23.80
CA ARG A 157 -10.29 -8.93 24.25
C ARG A 157 -11.18 -10.05 23.72
N LEU A 158 -11.19 -10.30 22.41
CA LEU A 158 -11.98 -11.38 21.81
C LEU A 158 -11.64 -12.77 22.39
N CYS A 159 -10.35 -13.05 22.63
CA CYS A 159 -9.93 -14.30 23.28
C CYS A 159 -10.46 -14.41 24.72
N ARG A 160 -10.32 -13.35 25.53
CA ARG A 160 -10.75 -13.33 26.94
C ARG A 160 -12.25 -13.56 27.11
N TYR A 161 -13.05 -13.12 26.15
CA TYR A 161 -14.49 -13.33 26.13
C TYR A 161 -14.93 -14.61 25.42
N GLY A 162 -14.00 -15.35 24.80
CA GLY A 162 -14.25 -16.66 24.18
C GLY A 162 -14.61 -16.63 22.69
N TYR A 163 -14.55 -15.47 22.04
CA TYR A 163 -14.87 -15.33 20.61
C TYR A 163 -13.74 -15.81 19.68
N LEU A 164 -12.50 -15.83 20.17
CA LEU A 164 -11.34 -16.30 19.43
C LEU A 164 -10.50 -17.26 20.29
N LYS A 165 -9.83 -18.20 19.62
CA LYS A 165 -8.81 -19.04 20.24
C LYS A 165 -7.42 -18.43 20.01
N PRO A 166 -6.54 -18.39 21.02
CA PRO A 166 -5.14 -18.01 20.81
C PRO A 166 -4.48 -19.05 19.89
N VAL A 167 -3.77 -18.60 18.85
CA VAL A 167 -3.11 -19.50 17.89
C VAL A 167 -1.84 -20.10 18.50
N SER A 168 -1.03 -19.29 19.16
CA SER A 168 0.24 -19.69 19.79
C SER A 168 0.50 -19.00 21.15
N GLY A 169 -0.46 -18.20 21.62
CA GLY A 169 -0.29 -17.35 22.79
C GLY A 169 -0.45 -18.11 24.10
N LYS A 170 0.61 -18.21 24.90
CA LYS A 170 0.62 -18.76 26.28
C LYS A 170 0.50 -17.68 27.37
N SER A 171 0.42 -16.41 26.99
CA SER A 171 0.39 -15.29 27.95
C SER A 171 -0.95 -15.21 28.70
N MET A 172 -0.89 -14.79 29.97
CA MET A 172 -2.07 -14.59 30.83
C MET A 172 -3.11 -13.62 30.24
N VAL A 173 -2.73 -12.75 29.29
CA VAL A 173 -3.67 -11.84 28.62
C VAL A 173 -4.72 -12.56 27.77
N PHE A 174 -4.47 -13.82 27.41
CA PHE A 174 -5.41 -14.67 26.67
C PHE A 174 -6.33 -15.48 27.58
N ASN A 175 -6.08 -15.50 28.90
CA ASN A 175 -6.89 -16.29 29.83
C ASN A 175 -8.33 -15.75 29.86
N PRO A 176 -9.34 -16.63 29.77
CA PRO A 176 -10.73 -16.23 29.87
C PRO A 176 -11.02 -15.45 31.15
N ILE A 177 -11.99 -14.54 31.06
CA ILE A 177 -12.53 -13.89 32.26
C ILE A 177 -13.27 -14.93 33.09
N SER A 178 -12.97 -15.01 34.40
CA SER A 178 -13.71 -15.86 35.35
C SER A 178 -15.21 -15.60 35.23
N LEU A 179 -16.02 -16.66 35.30
CA LEU A 179 -17.47 -16.60 35.15
C LEU A 179 -18.10 -15.62 36.15
N GLU A 180 -17.63 -15.59 37.39
CA GLU A 180 -18.10 -14.67 38.45
C GLU A 180 -17.93 -13.18 38.12
N ASN A 181 -16.98 -12.87 37.22
CA ASN A 181 -16.65 -11.51 36.79
C ASN A 181 -17.32 -11.14 35.46
N ARG A 182 -18.14 -12.04 34.90
CA ARG A 182 -19.03 -11.71 33.78
C ARG A 182 -20.26 -10.98 34.31
N PHE A 183 -20.94 -10.29 33.40
CA PHE A 183 -22.18 -9.61 33.73
C PHE A 183 -23.32 -10.60 33.99
N SER A 184 -23.34 -11.73 33.26
CA SER A 184 -24.28 -12.84 33.42
C SER A 184 -24.04 -13.67 34.67
#